data_AF-A0A536AYW7-F1
#
_entry.id   AF-A0A536AYW7-F1
#
_cell.length_a   1.000
_cell.length_b   1.000
_cell.length_c   1.000
_cell.angle_alpha   90.00
_cell.angle_beta   90.00
_cell.angle_gamma   90.00
#
_symmetry.space_group_name_H-M   'P 1'
#
loop_
_entity.id
_entity.type
_entity.pdbx_description
1 polymer ?
#
loop_
_entity_poly.entity_id
_entity_poly.type
_entity_poly.pdbx_seq_one_letter_code
_entity_poly.pdbx_strand_id
1 'polypeptide(L)'
;MDDSFYEAAVHSATSAGWFDGIAVRDSLVRQKPHGMPLQEFVVRHSIGTDFAMNFARTAYCARQPLTREALGRAIAYLNAVNESARARGYIWDAYTNNCSHVVHNAVAAAGVWDPKETRSPGPTSVVRDVMSVAKAIALGRMSDFSFPANTFVRLYEAGNERPLEDAVAASRNHDVARTMSDGWLSTGPGALIATYPMHDGDRNRLFAAGRDPFLFSVPMLWDKEEKFRRLTRTPPSAVTDLYANLTHFRDRYLKALATQPANNGDTFGERFRERLAQELQRTQSLIAEYRVLDGANRG
;
A
#
# COMPACT_ATOMS: atom_id res chain seq x y z
N MET A 1 -25.98 -5.16 10.52
CA MET A 1 -25.77 -6.31 9.62
C MET A 1 -27.07 -7.09 9.59
N ASP A 2 -27.36 -7.76 8.49
CA ASP A 2 -28.35 -8.85 8.51
C ASP A 2 -27.64 -10.10 9.05
N ASP A 3 -27.97 -10.51 10.27
CA ASP A 3 -27.34 -11.66 10.94
C ASP A 3 -27.48 -12.93 10.11
N SER A 4 -28.56 -13.06 9.33
CA SER A 4 -28.75 -14.22 8.45
C SER A 4 -27.71 -14.28 7.33
N PHE A 5 -27.28 -13.14 6.81
CA PHE A 5 -26.26 -13.05 5.76
C PHE A 5 -24.85 -13.31 6.32
N TYR A 6 -24.55 -12.82 7.53
CA TYR A 6 -23.32 -13.17 8.26
C TYR A 6 -23.21 -14.68 8.43
N GLU A 7 -24.26 -15.28 8.97
CA GLU A 7 -24.31 -16.71 9.23
C GLU A 7 -24.22 -17.51 7.93
N ALA A 8 -24.91 -17.09 6.86
CA ALA A 8 -24.83 -17.76 5.57
C ALA A 8 -23.40 -17.80 5.00
N ALA A 9 -22.63 -16.72 5.15
CA ALA A 9 -21.26 -16.68 4.67
C ALA A 9 -20.25 -17.41 5.57
N VAL A 10 -20.46 -17.41 6.89
CA VAL A 10 -19.71 -18.31 7.79
C VAL A 10 -19.95 -19.77 7.38
N HIS A 11 -21.20 -20.16 7.14
CA HIS A 11 -21.53 -21.52 6.70
C HIS A 11 -20.93 -21.84 5.33
N SER A 12 -21.00 -20.91 4.37
CA SER A 12 -20.41 -21.09 3.04
C SER A 12 -18.90 -21.31 3.11
N ALA A 13 -18.18 -20.44 3.82
CA ALA A 13 -16.72 -20.55 4.00
C ALA A 13 -16.32 -21.84 4.76
N THR A 14 -17.10 -22.22 5.77
CA THR A 14 -16.89 -23.46 6.53
C THR A 14 -17.09 -24.68 5.64
N SER A 15 -18.18 -24.72 4.86
CA SER A 15 -18.53 -25.83 3.98
C SER A 15 -17.56 -25.97 2.80
N ALA A 16 -16.98 -24.86 2.35
CA ALA A 16 -15.99 -24.85 1.28
C ALA A 16 -14.58 -25.23 1.74
N GLY A 17 -14.36 -25.49 3.04
CA GLY A 17 -13.07 -25.96 3.55
C GLY A 17 -11.92 -24.94 3.41
N TRP A 18 -12.21 -23.64 3.34
CA TRP A 18 -11.21 -22.61 3.02
C TRP A 18 -10.02 -22.55 4.00
N PHE A 19 -10.20 -23.05 5.22
CA PHE A 19 -9.18 -23.06 6.26
C PHE A 19 -8.68 -24.48 6.56
N ASP A 20 -8.98 -25.46 5.70
CA ASP A 20 -8.51 -26.83 5.85
C ASP A 20 -6.97 -26.89 5.82
N GLY A 21 -6.40 -27.68 6.74
CA GLY A 21 -4.95 -27.80 6.90
C GLY A 21 -4.30 -26.69 7.72
N ILE A 22 -5.04 -25.68 8.19
CA ILE A 22 -4.51 -24.67 9.12
C ILE A 22 -4.50 -25.24 10.53
N ALA A 23 -3.30 -25.49 11.05
CA ALA A 23 -3.11 -25.92 12.43
C ALA A 23 -3.30 -24.74 13.39
N VAL A 24 -4.24 -24.86 14.32
CA VAL A 24 -4.51 -23.86 15.36
C VAL A 24 -3.88 -24.30 16.67
N ARG A 25 -3.17 -23.41 17.33
CA ARG A 25 -2.55 -23.70 18.63
C ARG A 25 -3.62 -24.05 19.68
N ASP A 26 -3.33 -25.02 20.54
CA ASP A 26 -4.27 -25.51 21.57
C ASP A 26 -4.85 -24.40 22.45
N SER A 27 -4.07 -23.36 22.74
CA SER A 27 -4.53 -22.21 23.53
C SER A 27 -5.70 -21.46 22.91
N LEU A 28 -5.78 -21.43 21.57
CA LEU A 28 -6.90 -20.86 20.83
C LEU A 28 -8.05 -21.87 20.72
N VAL A 29 -7.75 -23.14 20.48
CA VAL A 29 -8.76 -24.21 20.44
C VAL A 29 -9.54 -24.30 21.76
N ARG A 30 -8.87 -24.07 22.90
CA ARG A 30 -9.52 -24.02 24.23
C ARG A 30 -10.52 -22.87 24.41
N GLN A 31 -10.46 -21.83 23.58
CA GLN A 31 -11.42 -20.72 23.60
C GLN A 31 -12.68 -21.01 22.76
N LYS A 32 -12.70 -22.14 22.04
CA LYS A 32 -13.83 -22.54 21.21
C LYS A 32 -15.08 -22.81 22.06
N PRO A 33 -16.23 -22.19 21.73
CA PRO A 33 -17.50 -22.51 22.37
C PRO A 33 -17.83 -24.02 22.32
N HIS A 34 -18.53 -24.49 23.36
CA HIS A 34 -19.01 -25.87 23.41
C HIS A 34 -20.00 -26.13 22.27
N GLY A 35 -19.86 -27.25 21.57
CA GLY A 35 -20.73 -27.62 20.43
C GLY A 35 -20.38 -26.99 19.08
N MET A 36 -19.54 -25.95 19.02
CA MET A 36 -19.10 -25.35 17.75
C MET A 36 -18.03 -26.22 17.07
N PRO A 37 -18.14 -26.56 15.77
CA PRO A 37 -17.07 -27.20 15.01
C PRO A 37 -15.79 -26.35 15.00
N LEU A 38 -14.61 -26.98 15.05
CA LEU A 38 -13.34 -26.24 15.01
C LEU A 38 -13.22 -25.40 13.74
N GLN A 39 -13.63 -25.95 12.59
CA GLN A 39 -13.58 -25.24 11.31
C GLN A 39 -14.42 -23.95 11.33
N GLU A 40 -15.64 -24.03 11.88
CA GLU A 40 -16.50 -22.86 12.03
C GLU A 40 -15.90 -21.82 12.99
N PHE A 41 -15.30 -22.28 14.09
CA PHE A 41 -14.59 -21.40 15.02
C PHE A 41 -13.42 -20.68 14.36
N VAL A 42 -12.63 -21.39 13.56
CA VAL A 42 -11.51 -20.82 12.79
C VAL A 42 -12.00 -19.82 11.78
N VAL A 43 -13.02 -20.18 10.99
CA VAL A 43 -13.67 -19.31 10.02
C VAL A 43 -14.11 -18.01 10.72
N ARG A 44 -14.90 -18.09 11.79
CA ARG A 44 -15.38 -16.90 12.54
C ARG A 44 -14.24 -16.00 13.05
N HIS A 45 -13.06 -16.53 13.35
CA HIS A 45 -11.90 -15.76 13.82
C HIS A 45 -10.93 -15.32 12.71
N SER A 46 -10.95 -15.99 11.56
CA SER A 46 -9.97 -15.82 10.46
C SER A 46 -10.57 -15.22 9.20
N ILE A 47 -11.88 -14.98 9.22
CA ILE A 47 -12.63 -14.27 8.21
C ILE A 47 -12.04 -12.86 8.06
N GLY A 48 -11.16 -12.69 7.08
CA GLY A 48 -10.43 -11.44 6.84
C GLY A 48 -10.68 -10.85 5.47
N THR A 49 -10.68 -11.67 4.41
CA THR A 49 -10.61 -11.13 3.04
C THR A 49 -11.98 -11.07 2.38
N ASP A 50 -12.74 -12.16 2.39
CA ASP A 50 -14.09 -12.16 1.80
C ASP A 50 -15.11 -11.40 2.63
N PHE A 51 -15.01 -11.37 3.96
CA PHE A 51 -15.89 -10.49 4.74
C PHE A 51 -15.51 -9.02 4.68
N ALA A 52 -14.22 -8.68 4.68
CA ALA A 52 -13.84 -7.27 4.61
C ALA A 52 -14.30 -6.65 3.28
N MET A 53 -14.15 -7.39 2.16
CA MET A 53 -14.52 -6.91 0.84
C MET A 53 -16.02 -7.07 0.51
N ASN A 54 -16.68 -8.17 0.93
CA ASN A 54 -18.11 -8.37 0.65
C ASN A 54 -19.06 -7.78 1.69
N PHE A 55 -18.63 -7.49 2.93
CA PHE A 55 -19.55 -7.16 4.03
C PHE A 55 -19.28 -5.82 4.70
N ALA A 56 -18.01 -5.42 4.83
CA ALA A 56 -17.67 -4.46 5.86
C ALA A 56 -17.11 -3.14 5.35
N ARG A 57 -16.32 -3.13 4.26
CA ARG A 57 -15.49 -1.96 3.92
C ARG A 57 -15.27 -1.79 2.43
N THR A 58 -15.28 -0.54 2.00
CA THR A 58 -14.70 -0.12 0.72
C THR A 58 -13.20 -0.42 0.72
N ALA A 59 -12.70 -1.05 -0.33
CA ALA A 59 -11.27 -1.27 -0.51
C ALA A 59 -10.64 -0.11 -1.29
N TYR A 60 -9.62 0.51 -0.70
CA TYR A 60 -8.86 1.59 -1.30
C TYR A 60 -7.50 1.06 -1.71
N CYS A 61 -7.26 1.03 -3.02
CA CYS A 61 -6.08 0.44 -3.63
C CYS A 61 -5.22 1.53 -4.28
N ALA A 62 -3.91 1.45 -4.10
CA ALA A 62 -2.94 2.23 -4.85
C ALA A 62 -2.04 1.30 -5.65
N ARG A 63 -1.91 1.54 -6.95
CA ARG A 63 -1.08 0.77 -7.89
C ARG A 63 0.21 1.56 -8.14
N GLN A 64 1.31 1.07 -7.58
CA GLN A 64 2.64 1.65 -7.80
C GLN A 64 3.26 1.11 -9.10
N PRO A 65 3.84 1.97 -9.95
CA PRO A 65 4.69 1.50 -11.03
C PRO A 65 5.99 0.95 -10.42
N LEU A 66 6.25 -0.35 -10.64
CA LEU A 66 7.46 -1.02 -10.21
C LEU A 66 8.17 -1.63 -11.43
N THR A 67 9.49 -1.72 -11.38
CA THR A 67 10.24 -2.55 -12.34
C THR A 67 10.01 -4.03 -12.04
N ARG A 68 10.34 -4.90 -13.00
CA ARG A 68 10.24 -6.36 -12.80
C ARG A 68 11.13 -6.83 -11.66
N GLU A 69 12.33 -6.25 -11.55
CA GLU A 69 13.29 -6.54 -10.49
C GLU A 69 12.76 -6.09 -9.12
N ALA A 70 12.18 -4.89 -9.05
CA ALA A 70 11.56 -4.37 -7.82
C ALA A 70 10.37 -5.23 -7.37
N LEU A 71 9.52 -5.66 -8.30
CA LEU A 71 8.44 -6.61 -8.03
C LEU A 71 8.99 -7.96 -7.54
N GLY A 72 10.07 -8.45 -8.15
CA GLY A 72 10.76 -9.67 -7.73
C GLY A 72 11.25 -9.60 -6.27
N ARG A 73 11.78 -8.45 -5.82
CA ARG A 73 12.18 -8.24 -4.42
C ARG A 73 10.97 -8.25 -3.47
N ALA A 74 9.86 -7.63 -3.86
CA ALA A 74 8.63 -7.67 -3.07
C ALA A 74 8.10 -9.11 -2.93
N ILE A 75 8.10 -9.88 -4.02
CA ILE A 75 7.69 -11.30 -4.02
C ILE A 75 8.65 -12.12 -3.13
N ALA A 76 9.96 -11.91 -3.24
CA ALA A 76 10.95 -12.60 -2.41
C ALA A 76 10.73 -12.32 -0.92
N TYR A 77 10.42 -11.07 -0.56
CA TYR A 77 10.06 -10.71 0.82
C TYR A 77 8.80 -11.47 1.29
N LEU A 78 7.72 -11.47 0.49
CA LEU A 78 6.48 -12.17 0.83
C LEU A 78 6.71 -13.69 0.99
N ASN A 79 7.51 -14.29 0.12
CA ASN A 79 7.89 -15.69 0.21
C ASN A 79 8.71 -15.99 1.48
N ALA A 80 9.63 -15.10 1.86
CA ALA A 80 10.39 -15.24 3.10
C ALA A 80 9.51 -15.13 4.35
N VAL A 81 8.50 -14.25 4.34
CA VAL A 81 7.49 -14.16 5.41
C VAL A 81 6.71 -15.47 5.50
N ASN A 82 6.26 -16.02 4.36
CA ASN A 82 5.55 -17.30 4.32
C ASN A 82 6.43 -18.45 4.84
N GLU A 83 7.69 -18.53 4.42
CA GLU A 83 8.61 -19.57 4.88
C GLU A 83 8.87 -19.49 6.38
N SER A 84 9.09 -18.28 6.92
CA SER A 84 9.23 -18.08 8.37
C SER A 84 7.95 -18.47 9.12
N ALA A 85 6.78 -18.10 8.59
CA ALA A 85 5.49 -18.45 9.17
C ALA A 85 5.26 -19.97 9.15
N ARG A 86 5.66 -20.65 8.06
CA ARG A 86 5.59 -22.11 7.94
C ARG A 86 6.51 -22.81 8.96
N ALA A 87 7.73 -22.31 9.13
CA ALA A 87 8.72 -22.94 10.00
C ALA A 87 8.46 -22.73 11.50
N ARG A 88 7.95 -21.56 11.90
CA ARG A 88 7.85 -21.18 13.33
C ARG A 88 6.48 -20.65 13.77
N GLY A 89 5.51 -20.61 12.86
CA GLY A 89 4.25 -19.90 13.03
C GLY A 89 4.40 -18.39 12.77
N TYR A 90 3.30 -17.73 12.45
CA TYR A 90 3.24 -16.28 12.32
C TYR A 90 2.96 -15.63 13.69
N ILE A 91 3.78 -14.66 14.10
CA ILE A 91 3.55 -13.88 15.33
C ILE A 91 2.78 -12.63 14.94
N TRP A 92 1.49 -12.58 15.22
CA TRP A 92 0.67 -11.41 14.92
C TRP A 92 0.68 -10.42 16.09
N ASP A 93 0.79 -9.13 15.77
CA ASP A 93 0.62 -8.02 16.71
C ASP A 93 -0.18 -6.89 16.05
N ALA A 94 -1.18 -6.37 16.76
CA ALA A 94 -2.12 -5.40 16.21
C ALA A 94 -1.46 -4.09 15.76
N TYR A 95 -0.32 -3.72 16.36
CA TYR A 95 0.31 -2.42 16.18
C TYR A 95 1.61 -2.46 15.38
N THR A 96 2.34 -3.57 15.45
CA THR A 96 3.73 -3.70 14.99
C THR A 96 4.01 -4.98 14.20
N ASN A 97 3.04 -5.89 14.04
CA ASN A 97 3.19 -7.07 13.17
C ASN A 97 1.86 -7.56 12.58
N ASN A 98 1.16 -6.64 11.91
CA ASN A 98 -0.14 -6.87 11.28
C ASN A 98 -0.05 -6.90 9.73
N CYS A 99 -1.17 -7.10 9.06
CA CYS A 99 -1.26 -7.14 7.60
C CYS A 99 -0.71 -5.88 6.91
N SER A 100 -0.89 -4.69 7.51
CA SER A 100 -0.35 -3.45 6.97
C SER A 100 1.18 -3.42 7.02
N HIS A 101 1.84 -4.06 7.99
CA HIS A 101 3.30 -4.19 8.03
C HIS A 101 3.82 -5.09 6.92
N VAL A 102 3.15 -6.23 6.68
CA VAL A 102 3.51 -7.16 5.61
C VAL A 102 3.48 -6.43 4.27
N VAL A 103 2.38 -5.70 3.98
CA VAL A 103 2.26 -4.91 2.75
C VAL A 103 3.29 -3.78 2.70
N HIS A 104 3.46 -3.02 3.79
CA HIS A 104 4.44 -1.93 3.88
C HIS A 104 5.85 -2.41 3.58
N ASN A 105 6.27 -3.50 4.21
CA ASN A 105 7.62 -4.03 4.08
C ASN A 105 7.87 -4.76 2.75
N ALA A 106 6.83 -5.35 2.14
CA ALA A 106 6.94 -5.85 0.77
C ALA A 106 7.23 -4.72 -0.22
N VAL A 107 6.55 -3.58 -0.05
CA VAL A 107 6.79 -2.36 -0.84
C VAL A 107 8.15 -1.72 -0.50
N ALA A 108 8.56 -1.78 0.77
CA ALA A 108 9.89 -1.33 1.19
C ALA A 108 11.00 -2.17 0.54
N ALA A 109 10.82 -3.50 0.45
CA ALA A 109 11.75 -4.41 -0.22
C ALA A 109 11.87 -4.11 -1.73
N ALA A 110 10.82 -3.57 -2.34
CA ALA A 110 10.89 -3.05 -3.71
C ALA A 110 11.76 -1.79 -3.84
N GLY A 111 12.14 -1.14 -2.73
CA GLY A 111 12.97 0.07 -2.68
C GLY A 111 12.15 1.36 -2.60
N VAL A 112 10.82 1.28 -2.52
CA VAL A 112 9.92 2.44 -2.54
C VAL A 112 10.14 3.32 -1.32
N TRP A 113 10.32 2.74 -0.13
CA TRP A 113 10.57 3.47 1.13
C TRP A 113 11.30 2.58 2.14
N ASP A 114 11.56 3.12 3.33
CA ASP A 114 12.19 2.37 4.42
C ASP A 114 11.27 1.29 5.01
N PRO A 115 11.83 0.13 5.39
CA PRO A 115 11.09 -0.90 6.11
C PRO A 115 10.74 -0.44 7.53
N LYS A 116 9.67 -1.00 8.07
CA LYS A 116 9.29 -0.90 9.48
C LYS A 116 9.78 -2.12 10.23
N GLU A 117 10.19 -1.93 11.47
CA GLU A 117 10.52 -3.04 12.35
C GLU A 117 9.25 -3.80 12.75
N THR A 118 9.27 -5.12 12.60
CA THR A 118 8.22 -5.98 13.16
C THR A 118 8.60 -6.43 14.56
N ARG A 119 7.66 -6.32 15.51
CA ARG A 119 7.91 -6.66 16.91
C ARG A 119 6.91 -7.72 17.40
N SER A 120 7.37 -8.52 18.35
CA SER A 120 6.49 -9.43 19.10
C SER A 120 5.91 -8.70 20.31
N PRO A 121 4.69 -9.04 20.76
CA PRO A 121 4.10 -8.45 21.96
C PRO A 121 5.00 -8.67 23.19
N GLY A 122 5.23 -7.63 24.01
CA GLY A 122 5.97 -7.77 25.26
C GLY A 122 6.25 -6.45 26.00
N PRO A 123 6.66 -6.48 27.27
CA PRO A 123 6.86 -5.25 28.08
C PRO A 123 7.91 -4.29 27.50
N THR A 124 8.90 -4.81 26.75
CA THR A 124 9.89 -3.98 26.05
C THR A 124 9.39 -3.36 24.74
N SER A 125 8.24 -3.81 24.20
CA SER A 125 7.69 -3.27 22.95
C SER A 125 7.21 -1.83 23.12
N VAL A 126 6.54 -1.53 24.25
CA VAL A 126 5.99 -0.19 24.54
C VAL A 126 7.08 0.90 24.53
N VAL A 127 8.23 0.63 25.16
CA VAL A 127 9.36 1.59 25.18
C VAL A 127 9.91 1.81 23.77
N ARG A 128 10.04 0.74 22.98
CA ARG A 128 10.50 0.83 21.59
C ARG A 128 9.49 1.55 20.70
N ASP A 129 8.20 1.38 20.95
CA ASP A 129 7.11 2.03 20.23
C ASP A 129 7.14 3.56 20.43
N VAL A 130 7.31 4.00 21.68
CA VAL A 130 7.48 5.44 22.01
C VAL A 130 8.74 6.00 21.35
N MET A 131 9.86 5.27 21.42
CA MET A 131 11.11 5.68 20.76
C MET A 131 10.97 5.77 19.23
N SER A 132 10.21 4.85 18.62
CA SER A 132 9.92 4.87 17.19
C SER A 132 9.15 6.13 16.78
N VAL A 133 8.16 6.55 17.58
CA VAL A 133 7.42 7.80 17.34
C VAL A 133 8.33 9.01 17.50
N ALA A 134 9.15 9.06 18.55
CA ALA A 134 10.09 10.15 18.77
C ALA A 134 11.10 10.28 17.63
N LYS A 135 11.66 9.16 17.15
CA LYS A 135 12.57 9.11 16.00
C LYS A 135 11.88 9.53 14.70
N ALA A 136 10.64 9.12 14.49
CA ALA A 136 9.84 9.53 13.34
C ALA A 136 9.66 11.06 13.29
N ILE A 137 9.32 11.68 14.42
CA ILE A 137 9.18 13.13 14.55
C ILE A 137 10.53 13.82 14.31
N ALA A 138 11.60 13.37 14.98
CA ALA A 138 12.91 14.01 14.92
C ALA A 138 13.59 13.90 13.54
N LEU A 139 13.37 12.80 12.82
CA LEU A 139 14.04 12.52 11.55
C LEU A 139 13.13 12.67 10.33
N GLY A 140 11.86 13.06 10.50
CA GLY A 140 10.87 13.06 9.42
C GLY A 140 10.61 11.67 8.83
N ARG A 141 10.90 10.60 9.58
CA ARG A 141 10.80 9.19 9.14
C ARG A 141 9.46 8.59 9.56
N MET A 142 9.20 7.35 9.14
CA MET A 142 8.00 6.63 9.58
C MET A 142 8.20 6.07 10.98
N SER A 143 7.17 6.16 11.82
CA SER A 143 7.09 5.29 12.98
C SER A 143 6.90 3.85 12.53
N ASP A 144 7.32 2.90 13.35
CA ASP A 144 7.10 1.48 13.07
C ASP A 144 5.62 1.10 13.08
N PHE A 145 4.71 1.94 13.62
CA PHE A 145 3.28 1.70 13.51
C PHE A 145 2.79 1.67 12.06
N SER A 146 2.00 0.65 11.71
CA SER A 146 1.39 0.55 10.38
C SER A 146 -0.13 0.53 10.43
N PHE A 147 -0.71 1.59 9.85
CA PHE A 147 -2.14 1.78 9.67
C PHE A 147 -2.48 1.69 8.17
N PRO A 148 -3.53 0.96 7.77
CA PRO A 148 -3.89 0.79 6.36
C PRO A 148 -4.09 2.12 5.61
N ALA A 149 -4.86 3.06 6.16
CA ALA A 149 -5.14 4.35 5.52
C ALA A 149 -3.87 5.18 5.28
N ASN A 150 -2.96 5.20 6.26
CA ASN A 150 -1.68 5.90 6.12
C ASN A 150 -0.78 5.23 5.08
N THR A 151 -0.78 3.90 5.02
CA THR A 151 -0.01 3.14 4.02
C THR A 151 -0.53 3.44 2.61
N PHE A 152 -1.85 3.50 2.42
CA PHE A 152 -2.48 3.91 1.16
C PHE A 152 -2.05 5.32 0.72
N VAL A 153 -2.18 6.31 1.60
CA VAL A 153 -1.77 7.70 1.28
C VAL A 153 -0.29 7.76 0.94
N ARG A 154 0.57 7.05 1.69
CA ARG A 154 2.00 7.03 1.41
C ARG A 154 2.34 6.38 0.09
N LEU A 155 1.63 5.32 -0.32
CA LEU A 155 1.80 4.76 -1.66
C LEU A 155 1.54 5.87 -2.68
N TYR A 156 0.40 6.53 -2.58
CA TYR A 156 0.10 7.66 -3.46
C TYR A 156 1.21 8.71 -3.48
N GLU A 157 1.72 9.14 -2.33
CA GLU A 157 2.79 10.14 -2.24
C GLU A 157 4.11 9.66 -2.85
N ALA A 158 4.48 8.40 -2.62
CA ALA A 158 5.70 7.81 -3.16
C ALA A 158 5.71 7.77 -4.69
N GLY A 159 4.55 7.48 -5.28
CA GLY A 159 4.36 7.47 -6.72
C GLY A 159 4.10 8.85 -7.31
N ASN A 160 3.50 9.79 -6.58
CA ASN A 160 2.98 11.03 -7.19
C ASN A 160 3.60 12.34 -6.71
N GLU A 161 4.06 12.44 -5.48
CA GLU A 161 4.40 13.74 -4.88
C GLU A 161 5.91 13.95 -4.66
N ARG A 162 6.76 12.93 -4.83
CA ARG A 162 8.21 13.12 -4.63
C ARG A 162 8.80 14.06 -5.69
N PRO A 163 9.93 14.73 -5.38
CA PRO A 163 10.53 15.71 -6.27
C PRO A 163 10.89 15.10 -7.63
N LEU A 164 10.45 15.76 -8.70
CA LEU A 164 10.73 15.38 -10.08
C LEU A 164 11.32 16.57 -10.86
N GLU A 165 10.91 17.78 -10.50
CA GLU A 165 11.23 19.03 -11.19
C GLU A 165 12.61 19.61 -10.82
N ASP A 166 13.16 19.24 -9.66
CA ASP A 166 14.42 19.77 -9.14
C ASP A 166 15.36 18.61 -8.74
N ALA A 167 16.51 18.53 -9.41
CA ALA A 167 17.52 17.52 -9.17
C ALA A 167 18.16 17.63 -7.77
N VAL A 168 18.28 18.84 -7.21
CA VAL A 168 18.83 19.05 -5.86
C VAL A 168 17.82 18.57 -4.81
N ALA A 169 16.53 18.87 -5.00
CA ALA A 169 15.49 18.33 -4.14
C ALA A 169 15.39 16.80 -4.25
N ALA A 170 15.54 16.25 -5.45
CA ALA A 170 15.55 14.81 -5.71
C ALA A 170 16.76 14.11 -5.06
N SER A 171 17.97 14.70 -5.13
CA SER A 171 19.18 14.12 -4.52
C SER A 171 19.14 14.14 -2.99
N ARG A 172 18.47 15.14 -2.40
CA ARG A 172 18.23 15.24 -0.96
C ARG A 172 17.09 14.35 -0.47
N ASN A 173 16.23 13.87 -1.38
CA ASN A 173 15.18 12.93 -1.03
C ASN A 173 15.74 11.52 -0.97
N HIS A 174 15.82 10.97 0.24
CA HIS A 174 16.37 9.64 0.52
C HIS A 174 15.83 8.54 -0.41
N ASP A 175 14.51 8.50 -0.60
CA ASP A 175 13.88 7.44 -1.37
C ASP A 175 14.15 7.58 -2.87
N VAL A 176 14.11 8.82 -3.41
CA VAL A 176 14.45 9.08 -4.82
C VAL A 176 15.92 8.78 -5.08
N ALA A 177 16.82 9.21 -4.20
CA ALA A 177 18.25 8.94 -4.31
C ALA A 177 18.53 7.42 -4.30
N ARG A 178 17.86 6.65 -3.44
CA ARG A 178 17.96 5.19 -3.40
C ARG A 178 17.47 4.56 -4.71
N THR A 179 16.26 4.85 -5.17
CA THR A 179 15.75 4.22 -6.39
C THR A 179 16.57 4.61 -7.62
N MET A 180 17.07 5.84 -7.68
CA MET A 180 17.99 6.28 -8.73
C MET A 180 19.29 5.47 -8.73
N SER A 181 19.83 5.12 -7.56
CA SER A 181 20.97 4.21 -7.44
C SER A 181 20.64 2.80 -7.91
N ASP A 182 19.39 2.36 -7.72
CA ASP A 182 18.87 1.07 -8.20
C ASP A 182 18.46 1.10 -9.69
N GLY A 183 18.65 2.23 -10.38
CA GLY A 183 18.39 2.37 -11.81
C GLY A 183 16.93 2.62 -12.19
N TRP A 184 16.09 3.13 -11.27
CA TRP A 184 14.69 3.47 -11.58
C TRP A 184 14.18 4.68 -10.77
N LEU A 185 13.10 5.31 -11.23
CA LEU A 185 12.53 6.47 -10.56
C LEU A 185 11.26 6.08 -9.80
N SER A 186 11.25 6.23 -8.48
CA SER A 186 10.08 5.84 -7.66
C SER A 186 8.79 6.57 -8.02
N THR A 187 8.90 7.79 -8.57
CA THR A 187 7.75 8.57 -9.03
C THR A 187 7.28 8.18 -10.42
N GLY A 188 8.08 7.49 -11.24
CA GLY A 188 7.70 6.88 -12.53
C GLY A 188 6.56 7.57 -13.31
N PRO A 189 5.71 6.85 -14.05
CA PRO A 189 4.52 7.46 -14.64
C PRO A 189 3.43 7.82 -13.59
N GLY A 190 3.73 7.82 -12.30
CA GLY A 190 2.76 8.01 -11.23
C GLY A 190 2.06 6.75 -10.79
N ALA A 191 1.47 6.81 -9.60
CA ALA A 191 0.65 5.73 -9.08
C ALA A 191 -0.83 6.00 -9.28
N LEU A 192 -1.58 4.96 -9.65
CA LEU A 192 -3.03 5.01 -9.81
C LEU A 192 -3.75 4.60 -8.53
N ILE A 193 -4.96 5.09 -8.36
CA ILE A 193 -5.86 4.80 -7.25
C ILE A 193 -7.10 4.13 -7.83
N ALA A 194 -7.49 3.04 -7.20
CA ALA A 194 -8.74 2.36 -7.47
C ALA A 194 -9.52 2.21 -6.17
N THR A 195 -10.80 2.55 -6.22
CA THR A 195 -11.73 2.36 -5.12
C THR A 195 -12.69 1.25 -5.52
N TYR A 196 -12.71 0.18 -4.75
CA TYR A 196 -13.67 -0.90 -4.92
C TYR A 196 -14.72 -0.72 -3.81
N PRO A 197 -15.89 -0.15 -4.14
CA PRO A 197 -16.93 0.06 -3.16
C PRO A 197 -17.32 -1.28 -2.55
N MET A 198 -17.69 -1.24 -1.29
CA MET A 198 -18.29 -2.38 -0.62
C MET A 198 -19.49 -2.90 -1.42
N HIS A 199 -19.61 -4.22 -1.51
CA HIS A 199 -20.76 -4.86 -2.12
C HIS A 199 -22.01 -4.61 -1.26
N ASP A 200 -23.06 -4.05 -1.87
CA ASP A 200 -24.40 -3.89 -1.30
C ASP A 200 -24.45 -3.07 0.02
N GLY A 201 -24.26 -1.75 -0.13
CA GLY A 201 -24.20 -0.77 0.95
C GLY A 201 -25.39 -0.81 1.93
N ASP A 202 -26.58 -1.15 1.45
CA ASP A 202 -27.82 -1.12 2.23
C ASP A 202 -27.90 -2.24 3.28
N ARG A 203 -27.10 -3.31 3.10
CA ARG A 203 -27.03 -4.45 4.04
C ARG A 203 -26.01 -4.26 5.15
N ASN A 204 -25.10 -3.28 5.03
CA ASN A 204 -24.12 -2.99 6.06
C ASN A 204 -24.57 -1.88 7.03
N ARG A 205 -25.29 -2.30 8.09
CA ARG A 205 -25.67 -1.42 9.21
C ARG A 205 -24.65 -1.35 10.37
N LEU A 206 -23.56 -2.13 10.32
CA LEU A 206 -22.57 -2.19 11.43
C LEU A 206 -21.37 -1.26 11.22
N PHE A 207 -20.92 -1.09 9.97
CA PHE A 207 -19.85 -0.16 9.64
C PHE A 207 -20.46 1.03 8.89
N ALA A 208 -20.31 2.23 9.44
CA ALA A 208 -20.74 3.43 8.74
C ALA A 208 -19.90 3.59 7.47
N ALA A 209 -20.53 3.57 6.30
CA ALA A 209 -19.90 3.93 5.04
C ALA A 209 -19.20 5.30 5.20
N GLY A 210 -17.90 5.37 4.88
CA GLY A 210 -17.11 6.60 5.03
C GLY A 210 -16.60 6.93 6.44
N ARG A 211 -16.78 6.04 7.44
CA ARG A 211 -15.97 6.08 8.68
C ARG A 211 -14.66 5.33 8.44
N ASP A 212 -13.69 6.09 7.97
CA ASP A 212 -12.36 5.61 7.65
C ASP A 212 -11.58 5.27 8.95
N PRO A 213 -10.75 4.20 8.95
CA PRO A 213 -10.04 3.73 10.14
C PRO A 213 -8.82 4.61 10.47
N PHE A 214 -9.05 5.88 10.75
CA PHE A 214 -8.08 6.78 11.37
C PHE A 214 -8.20 6.67 12.88
N LEU A 215 -7.83 5.53 13.46
CA LEU A 215 -8.16 5.37 14.88
C LEU A 215 -7.35 6.32 15.77
N PHE A 216 -6.15 6.78 15.37
CA PHE A 216 -5.37 7.72 16.17
C PHE A 216 -4.41 8.55 15.31
N SER A 217 -4.89 9.65 14.72
CA SER A 217 -4.02 10.68 14.15
C SER A 217 -3.56 11.63 15.28
N VAL A 218 -2.28 11.52 15.67
CA VAL A 218 -1.56 12.62 16.36
C VAL A 218 -1.64 13.88 15.48
N PRO A 219 -1.69 15.11 16.01
CA PRO A 219 -1.81 16.36 15.23
C PRO A 219 -0.96 16.46 13.95
N MET A 220 0.23 15.85 13.95
CA MET A 220 1.15 15.79 12.79
C MET A 220 0.67 14.88 11.64
N LEU A 221 -0.39 14.08 11.84
CA LEU A 221 -0.99 13.16 10.88
C LEU A 221 -2.29 13.69 10.26
N TRP A 222 -2.75 14.90 10.61
CA TRP A 222 -3.97 15.50 10.05
C TRP A 222 -3.91 15.69 8.51
N ASP A 223 -2.75 16.01 7.95
CA ASP A 223 -2.54 16.07 6.48
C ASP A 223 -2.88 14.73 5.80
N LYS A 224 -2.62 13.59 6.45
CA LYS A 224 -2.94 12.27 5.88
C LYS A 224 -4.44 11.99 5.84
N GLU A 225 -5.19 12.47 6.83
CA GLU A 225 -6.65 12.34 6.84
C GLU A 225 -7.28 13.15 5.71
N GLU A 226 -6.88 14.42 5.55
CA GLU A 226 -7.36 15.28 4.47
C GLU A 226 -7.01 14.69 3.10
N LYS A 227 -5.74 14.30 2.92
CA LYS A 227 -5.27 13.69 1.69
C LYS A 227 -6.01 12.40 1.37
N PHE A 228 -6.21 11.51 2.35
CA PHE A 228 -7.02 10.32 2.14
C PHE A 228 -8.44 10.65 1.70
N ARG A 229 -9.12 11.61 2.36
CA ARG A 229 -10.47 12.03 1.96
C ARG A 229 -10.49 12.55 0.54
N ARG A 230 -9.52 13.38 0.16
CA ARG A 230 -9.36 13.88 -1.21
C ARG A 230 -9.22 12.72 -2.21
N LEU A 231 -8.34 11.76 -1.92
CA LEU A 231 -8.06 10.62 -2.80
C LEU A 231 -9.18 9.58 -2.88
N THR A 232 -10.09 9.54 -1.90
CA THR A 232 -11.15 8.52 -1.85
C THR A 232 -12.54 9.06 -2.17
N ARG A 233 -12.78 10.35 -1.96
CA ARG A 233 -14.10 10.99 -2.16
C ARG A 233 -14.16 11.82 -3.42
N THR A 234 -13.09 12.54 -3.74
CA THR A 234 -13.00 13.43 -4.90
C THR A 234 -11.64 13.29 -5.61
N PRO A 235 -11.25 12.05 -6.01
CA PRO A 235 -9.94 11.85 -6.60
C PRO A 235 -9.82 12.57 -7.95
N PRO A 236 -8.69 13.25 -8.22
CA PRO A 236 -8.45 13.85 -9.53
C PRO A 236 -8.29 12.76 -10.60
N SER A 237 -8.70 13.05 -11.84
CA SER A 237 -8.57 12.10 -12.95
C SER A 237 -7.12 11.64 -13.17
N ALA A 238 -6.14 12.51 -12.89
CA ALA A 238 -4.71 12.20 -12.97
C ALA A 238 -4.26 11.04 -12.06
N VAL A 239 -5.09 10.55 -11.14
CA VAL A 239 -4.79 9.38 -10.31
C VAL A 239 -5.78 8.24 -10.49
N THR A 240 -6.89 8.41 -11.21
CA THR A 240 -7.91 7.36 -11.41
C THR A 240 -8.01 6.88 -12.85
N ASP A 241 -7.59 7.69 -13.81
CA ASP A 241 -7.58 7.37 -15.23
C ASP A 241 -6.14 7.24 -15.74
N LEU A 242 -5.85 6.12 -16.41
CA LEU A 242 -4.50 5.83 -16.89
C LEU A 242 -4.01 6.87 -17.90
N TYR A 243 -4.87 7.30 -18.82
CA TYR A 243 -4.48 8.24 -19.86
C TYR A 243 -4.23 9.65 -19.30
N ALA A 244 -5.10 10.12 -18.41
CA ALA A 244 -4.94 11.38 -17.68
C ALA A 244 -3.68 11.37 -16.81
N ASN A 245 -3.40 10.25 -16.15
CA ASN A 245 -2.19 10.05 -15.35
C ASN A 245 -0.93 10.13 -16.20
N LEU A 246 -0.86 9.35 -17.30
CA LEU A 246 0.28 9.40 -18.22
C LEU A 246 0.49 10.79 -18.83
N THR A 247 -0.60 11.48 -19.19
CA THR A 247 -0.55 12.86 -19.72
C THR A 247 0.00 13.83 -18.67
N HIS A 248 -0.49 13.74 -17.43
CA HIS A 248 -0.01 14.55 -16.32
C HIS A 248 1.50 14.36 -16.09
N PHE A 249 1.98 13.12 -16.07
CA PHE A 249 3.39 12.83 -15.86
C PHE A 249 4.27 13.22 -17.04
N ARG A 250 3.81 13.04 -18.29
CA ARG A 250 4.49 13.57 -19.48
C ARG A 250 4.77 15.06 -19.33
N ASP A 251 3.79 15.83 -18.91
CA ASP A 251 3.91 17.28 -18.78
C ASP A 251 4.86 17.67 -17.63
N ARG A 252 4.84 16.90 -16.52
CA ARG A 252 5.83 17.04 -15.44
C ARG A 252 7.25 16.75 -15.91
N TYR A 253 7.46 15.70 -16.70
CA TYR A 253 8.77 15.37 -17.28
C TYR A 253 9.27 16.46 -18.21
N LEU A 254 8.42 16.96 -19.11
CA LEU A 254 8.76 18.07 -20.01
C LEU A 254 9.16 19.32 -19.22
N LYS A 255 8.38 19.67 -18.19
CA LYS A 255 8.69 20.80 -17.31
C LYS A 255 10.02 20.62 -16.61
N ALA A 256 10.25 19.45 -16.01
CA ALA A 256 11.49 19.15 -15.30
C ALA A 256 12.72 19.23 -16.21
N LEU A 257 12.63 18.68 -17.42
CA LEU A 257 13.72 18.74 -18.41
C LEU A 257 14.00 20.19 -18.88
N ALA A 258 12.96 21.02 -18.99
CA ALA A 258 13.11 22.42 -19.40
C ALA A 258 13.72 23.31 -18.30
N THR A 259 13.46 23.01 -17.02
CA THR A 259 13.92 23.83 -15.89
C THR A 259 15.26 23.38 -15.30
N GLN A 260 15.69 22.15 -15.56
CA GLN A 260 16.95 21.65 -15.00
C GLN A 260 18.17 22.25 -15.73
N PRO A 261 19.14 22.85 -15.00
CA PRO A 261 20.30 23.51 -15.59
C PRO A 261 21.20 22.51 -16.32
N ALA A 262 21.44 22.74 -17.61
CA ALA A 262 22.27 21.88 -18.44
C ALA A 262 23.70 21.87 -17.90
N ASN A 263 24.02 20.80 -17.18
CA ASN A 263 25.38 20.38 -16.84
C ASN A 263 26.12 21.30 -15.83
N ASN A 264 26.16 20.87 -14.57
CA ASN A 264 26.85 21.56 -13.48
C ASN A 264 28.06 20.75 -12.94
N GLY A 265 28.44 19.63 -13.57
CA GLY A 265 29.40 18.68 -13.02
C GLY A 265 28.88 17.83 -11.86
N ASP A 266 27.57 17.84 -11.60
CA ASP A 266 26.91 16.96 -10.62
C ASP A 266 26.48 15.64 -11.29
N THR A 267 27.18 14.56 -10.94
CA THR A 267 26.89 13.19 -11.41
C THR A 267 25.49 12.69 -11.07
N PHE A 268 24.82 13.24 -10.04
CA PHE A 268 23.42 12.92 -9.78
C PHE A 268 22.51 13.64 -10.77
N GLY A 269 22.66 14.96 -10.92
CA GLY A 269 21.84 15.77 -11.81
C GLY A 269 21.85 15.29 -13.27
N GLU A 270 23.01 14.85 -13.77
CA GLU A 270 23.13 14.27 -15.12
C GLU A 270 22.34 12.97 -15.26
N ARG A 271 22.59 11.98 -14.38
CA ARG A 271 21.86 10.71 -14.37
C ARG A 271 20.36 10.90 -14.16
N PHE A 272 19.98 11.89 -13.35
CA PHE A 272 18.59 12.24 -13.10
C PHE A 272 17.92 12.78 -14.36
N ARG A 273 18.54 13.74 -15.06
CA ARG A 273 18.05 14.24 -16.35
C ARG A 273 17.90 13.11 -17.38
N GLU A 274 18.91 12.26 -17.52
CA GLU A 274 18.87 11.10 -18.43
C GLU A 274 17.69 10.18 -18.09
N ARG A 275 17.48 9.89 -16.81
CA ARG A 275 16.33 9.10 -16.36
C ARG A 275 15.00 9.76 -16.69
N LEU A 276 14.86 11.07 -16.47
CA LEU A 276 13.64 11.80 -16.82
C LEU A 276 13.35 11.75 -18.33
N ALA A 277 14.39 11.84 -19.18
CA ALA A 277 14.23 11.71 -20.62
C ALA A 277 13.77 10.31 -21.04
N GLN A 278 14.31 9.25 -20.41
CA GLN A 278 13.87 7.87 -20.63
C GLN A 278 12.43 7.65 -20.19
N GLU A 279 12.04 8.16 -19.02
CA GLU A 279 10.65 8.07 -18.54
C GLU A 279 9.70 8.86 -19.44
N LEU A 280 10.08 10.04 -19.92
CA LEU A 280 9.30 10.81 -20.90
C LEU A 280 9.04 9.99 -22.17
N GLN A 281 10.08 9.40 -22.76
CA GLN A 281 9.96 8.58 -23.96
C GLN A 281 9.03 7.38 -23.71
N ARG A 282 9.22 6.67 -22.59
CA ARG A 282 8.37 5.54 -22.19
C ARG A 282 6.92 5.96 -22.03
N THR A 283 6.65 7.05 -21.32
CA THR A 283 5.31 7.59 -21.11
C THR A 283 4.64 7.95 -22.44
N GLN A 284 5.37 8.58 -23.37
CA GLN A 284 4.85 8.90 -24.70
C GLN A 284 4.50 7.64 -25.51
N SER A 285 5.32 6.60 -25.45
CA SER A 285 5.02 5.30 -26.08
C SER A 285 3.75 4.67 -25.51
N LEU A 286 3.60 4.67 -24.18
CA LEU A 286 2.39 4.14 -23.51
C LEU A 286 1.13 4.93 -23.88
N ILE A 287 1.21 6.25 -24.00
CA ILE A 287 0.10 7.10 -24.46
C ILE A 287 -0.31 6.73 -25.90
N ALA A 288 0.66 6.50 -26.78
CA ALA A 288 0.40 6.11 -28.16
C ALA A 288 -0.28 4.74 -28.23
N GLU A 289 0.21 3.75 -27.48
CA GLU A 289 -0.38 2.42 -27.38
C GLU A 289 -1.83 2.46 -26.85
N TYR A 290 -2.07 3.23 -25.79
CA TYR A 290 -3.40 3.40 -25.22
C TYR A 290 -4.41 3.93 -26.25
N ARG A 291 -4.02 4.91 -27.08
CA ARG A 291 -4.89 5.48 -28.13
C ARG A 291 -5.22 4.46 -29.22
N VAL A 292 -4.29 3.58 -29.58
CA VAL A 292 -4.52 2.52 -30.55
C VAL A 292 -5.53 1.50 -29.99
N LEU A 293 -5.38 1.11 -28.72
CA LEU A 293 -6.29 0.17 -28.06
C LEU A 293 -7.70 0.74 -27.85
N ASP A 294 -7.83 2.02 -27.47
CA ASP A 294 -9.14 2.69 -27.35
C ASP A 294 -9.81 2.84 -28.72
N GLY A 295 -9.04 3.15 -29.77
CA GLY A 295 -9.54 3.20 -31.15
C GLY A 295 -10.02 1.84 -31.66
N ALA A 296 -9.33 0.76 -31.31
CA ALA A 296 -9.71 -0.62 -31.68
C ALA A 296 -10.95 -1.13 -30.92
N ASN A 297 -11.21 -0.65 -29.70
CA ASN A 297 -12.40 -1.01 -28.92
C ASN A 297 -13.67 -0.23 -29.32
N ARG A 298 -13.54 0.78 -30.18
CA ARG A 298 -14.66 1.62 -30.66
C ARG A 298 -15.03 1.38 -32.13
N GLY A 299 -14.33 0.48 -32.83
CA GLY A 299 -14.62 0.08 -34.22
C GLY A 299 -15.23 -1.30 -34.28
#